data_AF-A0A534PJW8-F1
#
_entry.id   AF-A0A534PJW8-F1
#
_cell.length_a   1.000
_cell.length_b   1.000
_cell.length_c   1.000
_cell.angle_alpha   90.00
_cell.angle_beta   90.00
_cell.angle_gamma   90.00
#
_symmetry.space_group_name_H-M   'P 1'
#
loop_
_entity.id
_entity.type
_entity.pdbx_description
1 polymer ?
#
loop_
_entity_poly.entity_id
_entity_poly.type
_entity_poly.pdbx_seq_one_letter_code
_entity_poly.pdbx_strand_id
1 'polypeptide(L)'
;MLFHCWLAIPLVRAPGGRRSAIVIAWDEDDYSGFAGCCGSPTGAGGGVLGGARAPVIVVTSRGGEHHVFDRPANHYTLLGTIQELWDLGCLANTCKLDESQLMTGLFEE
;
A
#
# COMPACT_ATOMS: atom_id res chain seq x y z
N MET A 1 -16.02 -20.97 2.66
CA MET A 1 -15.49 -19.68 2.19
C MET A 1 -15.06 -18.90 3.42
N LEU A 2 -13.80 -19.03 3.81
CA LEU A 2 -13.24 -18.38 5.00
C LEU A 2 -12.68 -17.02 4.57
N PHE A 3 -13.27 -15.93 5.07
CA PHE A 3 -12.65 -14.61 5.01
C PHE A 3 -11.38 -14.61 5.88
N HIS A 4 -10.22 -14.96 5.32
CA HIS A 4 -8.94 -14.70 5.97
C HIS A 4 -8.58 -13.22 5.79
N CYS A 5 -9.35 -12.35 6.44
CA CYS A 5 -8.99 -10.97 6.61
C CYS A 5 -7.82 -10.89 7.59
N TRP A 6 -6.59 -11.01 7.08
CA TRP A 6 -5.41 -10.54 7.78
C TRP A 6 -5.46 -9.01 7.80
N LEU A 7 -6.23 -8.48 8.75
CA LEU A 7 -6.29 -7.07 9.05
C LEU A 7 -4.94 -6.61 9.61
N ALA A 8 -3.99 -6.36 8.73
CA ALA A 8 -2.77 -5.65 9.05
C ALA A 8 -3.17 -4.21 9.38
N ILE A 9 -3.19 -3.87 10.68
CA ILE A 9 -3.27 -2.50 11.18
C ILE A 9 -1.83 -2.04 11.47
N PRO A 10 -1.04 -1.57 10.48
CA PRO A 10 0.14 -0.79 10.80
C PRO A 10 -0.33 0.53 11.41
N LEU A 11 -0.07 0.71 12.71
CA LEU A 11 -0.16 2.02 13.33
C LEU A 11 1.01 2.86 12.82
N VAL A 12 0.82 3.54 11.68
CA VAL A 12 1.84 4.41 11.12
C VAL A 12 1.87 5.69 11.97
N ARG A 13 2.83 5.74 12.88
CA ARG A 13 3.13 6.93 13.69
C ARG A 13 4.21 7.74 13.00
N ALA A 14 3.89 8.99 12.63
CA ALA A 14 4.89 9.91 12.09
C ALA A 14 5.93 10.28 13.19
N PRO A 15 7.24 10.38 12.86
CA PRO A 15 8.26 10.85 13.79
C PRO A 15 7.88 12.18 14.45
N GLY A 16 8.13 12.30 15.75
CA GLY A 16 7.89 13.53 16.52
C GLY A 16 6.43 13.90 16.85
N GLY A 17 5.43 13.10 16.43
CA GLY A 17 4.01 13.46 16.57
C GLY A 17 3.16 12.65 17.56
N ARG A 18 1.97 13.19 17.88
CA ARG A 18 0.78 12.45 18.36
C ARG A 18 -0.15 12.01 17.21
N ARG A 19 0.34 12.01 15.97
CA ARG A 19 -0.43 11.65 14.77
C ARG A 19 -0.28 10.15 14.47
N SER A 20 -1.38 9.52 14.08
CA SER A 20 -1.45 8.11 13.72
C SER A 20 -2.33 7.91 12.50
N ALA A 21 -1.91 7.02 11.60
CA ALA A 21 -2.80 6.42 10.62
C ALA A 21 -3.03 4.95 10.93
N ILE A 22 -4.25 4.49 10.70
CA ILE A 22 -4.66 3.10 10.61
C ILE A 22 -4.81 2.80 9.12
N VAL A 23 -4.04 1.84 8.61
CA VAL A 23 -4.28 1.28 7.28
C VAL A 23 -5.15 0.03 7.44
N ILE A 24 -6.15 -0.10 6.58
CA ILE A 24 -6.98 -1.28 6.42
C ILE A 24 -6.70 -1.77 5.00
N ALA A 25 -5.90 -2.82 4.88
CA ALA A 25 -5.60 -3.47 3.62
C ALA A 25 -6.12 -4.90 3.63
N TRP A 26 -6.60 -5.36 2.48
CA TRP A 26 -6.91 -6.77 2.26
C TRP A 26 -5.69 -7.50 1.71
N ASP A 27 -5.51 -8.75 2.11
CA ASP A 27 -4.47 -9.65 1.59
C ASP A 27 -4.75 -9.93 0.11
N GLU A 28 -5.87 -10.59 -0.19
CA GLU A 28 -6.42 -10.78 -1.54
C GLU A 28 -7.90 -10.37 -1.65
N ASP A 29 -8.48 -10.55 -2.84
CA ASP A 29 -9.92 -10.41 -3.12
C ASP A 29 -10.61 -11.78 -3.28
N ASP A 30 -11.54 -11.93 -4.23
CA ASP A 30 -12.23 -13.21 -4.50
C ASP A 30 -11.43 -14.17 -5.40
N TYR A 31 -10.14 -13.87 -5.65
CA TYR A 31 -9.24 -14.61 -6.53
C TYR A 31 -9.68 -14.66 -8.00
N SER A 32 -10.50 -13.71 -8.46
CA SER A 32 -11.01 -13.64 -9.83
C SER A 32 -10.01 -13.15 -10.88
N GLY A 33 -8.79 -12.77 -10.50
CA GLY A 33 -7.75 -12.32 -11.44
C GLY A 33 -6.33 -12.30 -10.88
N PHE A 34 -5.39 -11.87 -11.71
CA PHE A 34 -3.94 -12.08 -11.56
C PHE A 34 -3.06 -10.90 -12.04
N ALA A 35 -3.66 -9.72 -12.21
CA ALA A 35 -3.00 -8.57 -12.83
C ALA A 35 -2.08 -7.84 -11.85
N GLY A 36 -0.76 -7.89 -12.08
CA GLY A 36 0.23 -7.11 -11.32
C GLY A 36 0.52 -5.71 -11.90
N CYS A 37 1.11 -4.84 -11.08
CA CYS A 37 1.60 -3.51 -11.46
C CYS A 37 2.77 -3.08 -10.53
N CYS A 38 3.22 -1.83 -10.63
CA CYS A 38 3.77 -1.11 -9.47
C CYS A 38 4.87 -1.86 -8.68
N GLY A 39 5.99 -2.17 -9.32
CA GLY A 39 7.12 -2.87 -8.67
C GLY A 39 6.91 -4.37 -8.38
N SER A 40 5.73 -4.94 -8.68
CA SER A 40 5.45 -6.38 -8.55
C SER A 40 6.55 -7.26 -9.15
N PRO A 41 6.84 -8.43 -8.54
CA PRO A 41 7.81 -9.37 -9.07
C PRO A 41 7.36 -9.99 -10.40
N THR A 42 8.33 -10.40 -11.21
CA THR A 42 8.10 -11.10 -12.48
C THR A 42 8.17 -12.61 -12.24
N GLY A 43 7.17 -13.36 -12.72
CA GLY A 43 7.13 -14.81 -12.63
C GLY A 43 8.03 -15.51 -13.64
N ALA A 44 8.17 -16.84 -13.51
CA ALA A 44 9.02 -17.66 -14.38
C ALA A 44 8.72 -17.57 -15.89
N GLY A 45 7.49 -17.15 -16.26
CA GLY A 45 7.07 -16.91 -17.65
C GLY A 45 7.19 -15.46 -18.13
N GLY A 46 7.86 -14.56 -17.39
CA GLY A 46 8.01 -13.15 -17.77
C GLY A 46 6.79 -12.25 -17.47
N GLY A 47 5.66 -12.82 -17.04
CA GLY A 47 4.49 -12.06 -16.61
C GLY A 47 4.70 -11.37 -15.26
N VAL A 48 4.16 -10.16 -15.11
CA VAL A 48 4.13 -9.43 -13.81
C VAL A 48 3.09 -10.10 -12.91
N LEU A 49 3.49 -10.51 -11.71
CA LEU A 49 2.63 -11.20 -10.75
C LEU A 49 1.74 -10.24 -9.97
N GLY A 50 0.49 -10.63 -9.75
CA GLY A 50 -0.47 -9.94 -8.89
C GLY A 50 -1.65 -10.85 -8.54
N GLY A 51 -2.59 -10.31 -7.77
CA GLY A 51 -3.93 -10.87 -7.60
C GLY A 51 -4.94 -10.10 -8.45
N ALA A 52 -6.18 -9.98 -7.99
CA ALA A 52 -7.12 -8.98 -8.48
C ALA A 52 -7.23 -7.80 -7.49
N ARG A 53 -8.39 -7.13 -7.39
CA ARG A 53 -8.52 -5.79 -6.82
C ARG A 53 -8.92 -5.81 -5.35
N ALA A 54 -7.92 -5.99 -4.49
CA ALA A 54 -8.05 -5.80 -3.04
C ALA A 54 -8.20 -4.30 -2.67
N PRO A 55 -9.16 -3.92 -1.78
CA PRO A 55 -9.27 -2.55 -1.31
C PRO A 55 -8.16 -2.17 -0.30
N VAL A 56 -7.87 -0.87 -0.24
CA VAL A 56 -7.03 -0.25 0.80
C VAL A 56 -7.70 1.05 1.27
N ILE A 57 -7.74 1.25 2.58
CA ILE A 57 -8.32 2.44 3.23
C ILE A 57 -7.30 2.96 4.25
N VAL A 58 -7.08 4.27 4.27
CA VAL A 58 -6.24 4.94 5.28
C VAL A 58 -7.14 5.82 6.13
N VAL A 59 -7.16 5.56 7.44
CA VAL A 59 -7.89 6.37 8.44
C VAL A 59 -6.85 7.11 9.27
N THR A 60 -6.74 8.41 9.06
CA THR A 60 -5.78 9.29 9.74
C THR A 60 -6.41 10.00 10.94
N SER A 61 -5.60 10.28 11.97
CA SER A 61 -5.99 11.12 13.11
C SER A 61 -5.92 12.63 12.78
N ARG A 62 -5.62 12.98 11.53
CA ARG A 62 -5.66 14.35 11.00
C ARG A 62 -7.09 14.64 10.53
N GLY A 63 -7.56 15.87 10.76
CA GLY A 63 -8.74 16.37 10.05
C GLY A 63 -8.34 16.83 8.64
N GLY A 64 -9.25 16.70 7.69
CA GLY A 64 -9.03 17.03 6.28
C GLY A 64 -10.25 16.66 5.44
N GLU A 65 -10.16 16.83 4.13
CA GLU A 65 -11.17 16.31 3.21
C GLU A 65 -10.96 14.80 2.96
N HIS A 66 -11.80 14.19 2.12
CA HIS A 66 -11.60 12.81 1.71
C HIS A 66 -10.68 12.78 0.49
N HIS A 67 -9.59 12.03 0.57
CA HIS A 67 -8.65 11.88 -0.55
C HIS A 67 -8.82 10.50 -1.18
N VAL A 68 -8.84 10.45 -2.51
CA VAL A 68 -8.87 9.21 -3.28
C VAL A 68 -7.54 9.06 -4.01
N PHE A 69 -6.92 7.90 -3.85
CA PHE A 69 -5.76 7.53 -4.66
C PHE A 69 -6.24 6.85 -5.94
N ASP A 70 -6.06 7.53 -7.08
CA ASP A 70 -6.64 7.16 -8.38
C ASP A 70 -5.65 6.44 -9.32
N ARG A 71 -4.41 6.22 -8.86
CA ARG A 71 -3.33 5.56 -9.61
C ARG A 71 -3.29 4.06 -9.32
N PRO A 72 -2.78 3.21 -10.24
CA PRO A 72 -2.49 1.81 -9.94
C PRO A 72 -1.63 1.66 -8.68
N ALA A 73 -2.00 0.72 -7.81
CA ALA A 73 -1.34 0.43 -6.54
C ALA A 73 -1.42 -1.07 -6.22
N ASN A 74 -0.52 -1.54 -5.36
CA ASN A 74 -0.49 -2.88 -4.77
C ASN A 74 0.09 -2.82 -3.34
N HIS A 75 0.32 -3.96 -2.69
CA HIS A 75 0.94 -4.00 -1.35
C HIS A 75 2.37 -3.43 -1.32
N TYR A 76 3.13 -3.49 -2.42
CA TYR A 76 4.45 -2.87 -2.52
C TYR A 76 4.36 -1.34 -2.57
N THR A 77 3.33 -0.77 -3.19
CA THR A 77 3.03 0.66 -3.09
C THR A 77 2.82 1.11 -1.65
N LEU A 78 2.06 0.35 -0.85
CA LEU A 78 1.88 0.64 0.58
C LEU A 78 3.21 0.51 1.35
N LEU A 79 3.98 -0.55 1.11
CA LEU A 79 5.28 -0.75 1.76
C LEU A 79 6.29 0.34 1.38
N GLY A 80 6.33 0.77 0.11
CA GLY A 80 7.14 1.88 -0.37
C GLY A 80 6.72 3.22 0.26
N THR A 81 5.42 3.41 0.51
CA THR A 81 4.93 4.59 1.22
C THR A 81 5.39 4.59 2.68
N ILE A 82 5.36 3.44 3.37
CA ILE A 82 5.91 3.29 4.73
C ILE A 82 7.43 3.50 4.74
N GLN A 83 8.14 2.97 3.74
CA GLN A 83 9.58 3.15 3.56
C GLN A 83 9.96 4.62 3.48
N GLU A 84 9.24 5.40 2.68
CA GLU A 84 9.45 6.83 2.49
C GLU A 84 9.18 7.62 3.78
N LEU A 85 8.00 7.43 4.37
CA LEU A 85 7.57 8.14 5.59
C LEU A 85 8.49 7.93 6.81
N TRP A 86 9.29 6.86 6.81
CA TRP A 86 10.15 6.44 7.93
C TRP A 86 11.65 6.42 7.57
N ASP A 87 12.05 6.85 6.37
CA ASP A 87 13.44 6.86 5.88
C ASP A 87 14.16 5.49 6.05
N LEU A 88 13.48 4.40 5.66
CA LEU A 88 13.97 3.03 5.88
C LEU A 88 15.01 2.55 4.85
N GLY A 89 15.28 3.34 3.81
CA GLY A 89 16.06 2.91 2.65
C GLY A 89 15.38 1.81 1.81
N CYS A 90 16.03 1.36 0.73
CA CYS A 90 15.46 0.45 -0.25
C CYS A 90 15.03 -0.94 0.32
N LEU A 91 13.72 -1.27 0.23
CA LEU A 91 13.11 -2.54 0.65
C LEU A 91 12.70 -3.47 -0.53
N ALA A 92 13.70 -4.03 -1.22
CA ALA A 92 13.55 -5.03 -2.28
C ALA A 92 12.65 -4.61 -3.46
N ASN A 93 11.39 -5.06 -3.53
CA ASN A 93 10.49 -4.76 -4.65
C ASN A 93 10.01 -3.31 -4.67
N THR A 94 10.04 -2.60 -3.53
CA THR A 94 9.70 -1.18 -3.45
C THR A 94 10.70 -0.29 -4.19
N CYS A 95 11.95 -0.72 -4.38
CA CYS A 95 13.03 0.10 -4.93
C CYS A 95 12.90 0.39 -6.44
N LYS A 96 11.81 -0.08 -7.05
CA LYS A 96 11.41 0.19 -8.44
C LYS A 96 10.29 1.24 -8.53
N LEU A 97 9.81 1.73 -7.39
CA LEU A 97 8.81 2.79 -7.31
C LEU A 97 9.50 4.15 -7.32
N ASP A 98 8.87 5.12 -7.98
CA ASP A 98 9.22 6.55 -7.88
C ASP A 98 8.23 7.27 -6.93
N GLU A 99 8.28 8.60 -6.83
CA GLU A 99 7.35 9.38 -5.98
C GLU A 99 5.90 9.37 -6.52
N SER A 100 5.71 9.06 -7.81
CA SER A 100 4.42 8.62 -8.34
C SER A 100 4.16 7.15 -7.99
N GLN A 101 2.89 6.76 -7.95
CA GLN A 101 2.48 5.46 -7.39
C GLN A 101 2.69 5.32 -5.87
N LEU A 102 3.51 6.12 -5.15
CA LEU A 102 3.44 6.24 -3.67
C LEU A 102 2.13 6.88 -3.22
N MET A 103 1.66 6.53 -2.01
CA MET A 103 0.39 6.99 -1.43
C MET A 103 0.58 8.03 -0.31
N THR A 104 1.70 8.77 -0.30
CA THR A 104 2.06 9.74 0.77
C THR A 104 0.95 10.75 1.06
N GLY A 105 0.25 11.24 0.04
CA GLY A 105 -0.92 12.13 0.17
C GLY A 105 -2.13 11.55 0.93
N LEU A 106 -2.14 10.26 1.30
CA LEU A 106 -3.13 9.70 2.24
C LEU A 106 -2.69 9.80 3.72
N PHE A 107 -1.43 10.16 3.97
CA PHE A 107 -0.80 10.24 5.30
C PHE A 107 -0.33 11.68 5.64
N GLU A 108 -0.06 12.48 4.62
CA GLU A 108 0.62 13.78 4.71
C GLU A 108 -0.21 14.96 4.24
N GLU A 109 -0.95 15.57 5.18
CA GLU A 109 -1.27 17.01 5.21
C GLU A 109 -1.09 17.56 6.64
#